data_AF-A0A7X7HZ95-F1
#
_entry.id   AF-A0A7X7HZ95-F1
#
_cell.length_a   1.000
_cell.length_b   1.000
_cell.length_c   1.000
_cell.angle_alpha   90.00
_cell.angle_beta   90.00
_cell.angle_gamma   90.00
#
_symmetry.space_group_name_H-M   'P 1'
#
loop_
_entity.id
_entity.type
_entity.pdbx_description
1 polymer ?
#
loop_
_entity_poly.entity_id
_entity_poly.type
_entity_poly.pdbx_seq_one_letter_code
_entity_poly.pdbx_strand_id
1 'polypeptide(L)'
;MAEKIVAKGGPEEFLRGALEKIVFFECRVSQLTSELAAERAAVHREKEVNATVRAREVELEMHLAQARSSITTMKSNIIELEERVRLLEAERDQFLAGFVERAQVASTPGEMDNDNQDEQTDLAALAGFMAEMREKIEQLKLWKIAAQKAGITIDEDGCVHSSNSGSTVATLADQFEKAGRLSVTATGYGQGKELFTTRAECSLYDRSIEELTSLDPVRRKRAAECLRALGSHSAAPQIITALDQESDPAVKVVLLNTLASIGDSSVVTQVICEIADSHPEVRVAALDATAALAKEHAESVLVGILNDSSPLVRRRAVLLLSFMTTPVATNTLTLMISDPDPGVARIAAQALSGRPDVQAQSALTNALNHQETAVRRCAADAVTRWSGEVIDPNASPVQRRRTVRRITDKLNRLGEDILYQAVIQKPENKMPSIRLSTAGQRRETHSPVIAPVSKPYKSDSVDTITTEVPPEMEIKEPVSGEKSSALESSLLNEIRISLRGRTAEELSGLVGSELVSVTESLSILLRQGLISQRGSRFFMS
;
A
#
# COMPACT_ATOMS: atom_id res chain seq x y z
N MET A 1 23.74 -8.50 -72.06
CA MET A 1 23.56 -9.83 -71.42
C MET A 1 22.08 -9.92 -71.04
N ALA A 2 21.16 -10.36 -71.90
CA ALA A 2 21.08 -11.66 -72.56
C ALA A 2 21.25 -12.81 -71.57
N GLU A 3 20.19 -13.12 -70.80
CA GLU A 3 19.94 -14.50 -70.36
C GLU A 3 18.46 -14.72 -69.97
N LYS A 4 17.76 -15.39 -70.89
CA LYS A 4 16.70 -16.40 -70.70
C LYS A 4 16.01 -16.44 -69.32
N ILE A 5 14.78 -15.94 -69.26
CA ILE A 5 13.69 -16.71 -68.66
C ILE A 5 12.60 -16.86 -69.73
N VAL A 6 12.66 -18.00 -70.39
CA VAL A 6 11.61 -18.56 -71.24
C VAL A 6 10.40 -18.79 -70.33
N ALA A 7 9.38 -17.94 -70.44
CA ALA A 7 8.04 -18.30 -70.00
C ALA A 7 7.61 -19.52 -70.83
N LYS A 8 7.49 -20.67 -70.18
CA LYS A 8 7.09 -21.95 -70.79
C LYS A 8 5.62 -22.00 -71.23
N GLY A 9 4.94 -20.86 -71.32
CA GLY A 9 3.55 -20.77 -71.73
C GLY A 9 3.38 -19.76 -72.85
N GLY A 10 2.67 -20.15 -73.91
CA GLY A 10 2.26 -19.23 -74.96
C GLY A 10 1.39 -18.08 -74.40
N PRO A 11 1.09 -17.04 -75.20
CA PRO A 11 0.28 -15.90 -74.78
C PRO A 11 -1.06 -16.29 -74.13
N GLU A 12 -1.62 -17.43 -74.50
CA GLU A 12 -2.86 -17.99 -73.91
C GLU A 12 -2.71 -18.44 -72.45
N GLU A 13 -1.56 -19.02 -72.05
CA GLU A 13 -1.33 -19.44 -70.66
C GLU A 13 -1.13 -18.23 -69.73
N PHE A 14 -0.49 -17.17 -70.24
CA PHE A 14 -0.39 -15.90 -69.52
C PHE A 14 -1.78 -15.27 -69.32
N LEU A 15 -2.62 -15.29 -70.36
CA LEU A 15 -3.98 -14.74 -70.32
C LEU A 15 -4.88 -15.52 -69.35
N ARG A 16 -4.77 -16.85 -69.35
CA ARG A 16 -5.47 -17.72 -68.39
C ARG A 16 -5.04 -17.45 -66.94
N GLY A 17 -3.73 -17.37 -66.68
CA GLY A 17 -3.22 -17.06 -65.34
C GLY A 17 -3.60 -15.65 -64.86
N ALA A 18 -3.71 -14.68 -65.79
CA ALA A 18 -4.22 -13.35 -65.49
C ALA A 18 -5.72 -13.38 -65.14
N LEU A 19 -6.54 -14.10 -65.91
CA LEU A 19 -7.98 -14.25 -65.63
C LEU A 19 -8.26 -14.95 -64.30
N GLU A 20 -7.54 -16.04 -63.99
CA GLU A 20 -7.68 -16.74 -62.70
C GLU A 20 -7.36 -15.82 -61.51
N LYS A 21 -6.34 -14.97 -61.64
CA LYS A 21 -6.01 -13.96 -60.62
C LYS A 21 -7.08 -12.88 -60.51
N ILE A 22 -7.60 -12.38 -61.62
CA ILE A 22 -8.67 -11.37 -61.61
C ILE A 22 -9.91 -11.92 -60.90
N VAL A 23 -10.35 -13.14 -61.25
CA VAL A 23 -11.49 -13.80 -60.61
C VAL A 23 -11.23 -14.03 -59.11
N PHE A 24 -10.03 -14.46 -58.74
CA PHE A 24 -9.65 -14.59 -57.33
C PHE A 24 -9.77 -13.26 -56.58
N PHE A 25 -9.24 -12.16 -57.14
CA PHE A 25 -9.33 -10.84 -56.53
C PHE A 25 -10.77 -10.35 -56.44
N GLU A 26 -11.59 -10.55 -57.47
CA GLU A 26 -13.02 -10.20 -57.43
C GLU A 26 -13.76 -10.98 -56.35
N CYS A 27 -13.58 -12.30 -56.26
CA CYS A 27 -14.16 -13.12 -55.19
C CYS A 27 -13.68 -12.66 -53.81
N ARG A 28 -12.39 -12.35 -53.66
CA ARG A 28 -11.84 -11.88 -52.38
C ARG A 28 -12.37 -10.51 -52.00
N VAL A 29 -12.53 -9.59 -52.96
CA VAL A 29 -13.16 -8.28 -52.74
C VAL A 29 -14.62 -8.47 -52.33
N SER A 30 -15.39 -9.30 -53.03
CA SER A 30 -16.79 -9.61 -52.65
C SER A 30 -16.88 -10.20 -51.25
N GLN A 31 -15.99 -11.13 -50.89
CA GLN A 31 -15.93 -11.70 -49.54
C GLN A 31 -15.63 -10.60 -48.49
N LEU A 32 -14.60 -9.79 -48.70
CA LEU A 32 -14.23 -8.72 -47.77
C LEU A 32 -15.34 -7.66 -47.64
N THR A 33 -16.06 -7.35 -48.72
CA THR A 33 -17.21 -6.44 -48.66
C THR A 33 -18.37 -7.01 -47.85
N SER A 34 -18.61 -8.33 -47.94
CA SER A 34 -19.61 -9.02 -47.12
C SER A 34 -19.22 -9.06 -45.65
N GLU A 35 -17.95 -9.36 -45.34
CA GLU A 35 -17.41 -9.34 -43.98
C GLU A 35 -17.51 -7.92 -43.39
N LEU A 36 -17.12 -6.89 -44.14
CA LEU A 36 -17.25 -5.49 -43.72
C LEU A 36 -18.71 -5.08 -43.46
N ALA A 37 -19.66 -5.55 -44.28
CA ALA A 37 -21.08 -5.29 -44.09
C ALA A 37 -21.61 -5.97 -42.81
N ALA A 38 -21.20 -7.22 -42.54
CA ALA A 38 -21.58 -7.95 -41.34
C ALA A 38 -21.05 -7.28 -40.07
N GLU A 39 -19.79 -6.84 -40.07
CA GLU A 39 -19.19 -6.12 -38.95
C GLU A 39 -19.86 -4.78 -38.70
N ARG A 40 -20.17 -4.01 -39.76
CA ARG A 40 -20.95 -2.77 -39.63
C ARG A 40 -22.33 -3.01 -39.01
N ALA A 41 -23.01 -4.09 -39.40
CA ALA A 41 -24.31 -4.46 -38.82
C ALA A 41 -24.18 -4.90 -37.35
N ALA A 42 -23.10 -5.59 -36.96
CA ALA A 42 -22.82 -5.91 -35.56
C ALA A 42 -22.61 -4.64 -34.73
N VAL A 43 -21.79 -3.70 -35.21
CA VAL A 43 -21.56 -2.41 -34.54
C VAL A 43 -22.87 -1.62 -34.38
N HIS A 44 -23.74 -1.63 -35.38
CA HIS A 44 -25.04 -0.97 -35.27
C HIS A 44 -25.94 -1.59 -34.20
N ARG A 45 -26.02 -2.92 -34.13
CA ARG A 45 -26.78 -3.62 -33.08
C ARG A 45 -26.26 -3.29 -31.67
N GLU A 46 -24.94 -3.30 -31.48
CA GLU A 46 -24.33 -2.94 -30.20
C GLU A 46 -24.59 -1.47 -29.82
N LYS A 47 -24.60 -0.55 -30.80
CA LYS A 47 -24.97 0.85 -30.54
C LYS A 47 -26.42 0.99 -30.10
N GLU A 48 -27.34 0.23 -30.67
CA GLU A 48 -28.76 0.23 -30.27
C GLU A 48 -28.92 -0.31 -28.84
N VAL A 49 -28.25 -1.41 -28.49
CA VAL A 49 -28.24 -1.94 -27.11
C VAL A 49 -27.65 -0.93 -26.13
N ASN A 50 -26.55 -0.26 -26.49
CA ASN A 50 -25.94 0.75 -25.62
C ASN A 50 -26.87 1.96 -25.43
N ALA A 51 -27.61 2.37 -26.46
CA ALA A 51 -28.60 3.44 -26.35
C ALA A 51 -29.73 3.10 -25.38
N THR A 52 -30.21 1.85 -25.36
CA THR A 52 -31.25 1.43 -24.41
C THR A 52 -30.74 1.37 -22.97
N VAL A 53 -29.50 0.90 -22.77
CA VAL A 53 -28.86 0.91 -21.44
C VAL A 53 -28.71 2.33 -20.93
N ARG A 54 -28.25 3.27 -21.76
CA ARG A 54 -28.15 4.70 -21.38
C ARG A 54 -29.50 5.31 -21.03
N ALA A 55 -30.57 4.96 -21.75
CA ALA A 55 -31.90 5.42 -21.40
C ALA A 55 -32.34 4.92 -20.01
N ARG A 56 -32.01 3.67 -19.67
CA ARG A 56 -32.30 3.10 -18.34
C ARG A 56 -31.46 3.74 -17.24
N GLU A 57 -30.21 4.08 -17.51
CA GLU A 57 -29.33 4.80 -16.58
C GLU A 57 -29.92 6.17 -16.20
N VAL A 58 -30.36 6.95 -17.18
CA VAL A 58 -31.01 8.25 -16.96
C VAL A 58 -32.30 8.11 -16.14
N GLU A 59 -33.09 7.07 -16.38
CA GLU A 59 -34.31 6.80 -15.60
C GLU A 59 -33.97 6.48 -14.13
N LEU A 60 -32.94 5.68 -13.87
CA LEU A 60 -32.48 5.37 -12.52
C LEU A 60 -31.91 6.61 -11.81
N GLU A 61 -31.18 7.48 -12.51
CA GLU A 61 -30.70 8.75 -11.97
C GLU A 61 -31.86 9.67 -11.56
N MET A 62 -32.93 9.71 -12.36
CA MET A 62 -34.14 10.46 -12.03
C MET A 62 -34.80 9.91 -10.75
N HIS A 63 -34.93 8.59 -10.62
CA HIS A 63 -35.46 7.97 -9.40
C HIS A 63 -34.59 8.25 -8.17
N LEU A 64 -33.26 8.21 -8.30
CA LEU A 64 -32.35 8.57 -7.22
C LEU A 64 -32.49 10.05 -6.83
N ALA A 65 -32.65 10.95 -7.79
CA ALA A 65 -32.90 12.37 -7.52
C ALA A 65 -34.22 12.59 -6.77
N GLN A 66 -35.29 11.88 -7.17
CA GLN A 66 -36.58 11.91 -6.47
C GLN A 66 -36.45 11.41 -5.02
N ALA A 67 -35.80 10.25 -4.81
CA ALA A 67 -35.58 9.69 -3.48
C ALA A 67 -34.77 10.63 -2.59
N ARG A 68 -33.73 11.27 -3.13
CA ARG A 68 -32.93 12.29 -2.40
C ARG A 68 -33.79 13.48 -2.01
N SER A 69 -34.64 13.97 -2.91
CA SER A 69 -35.58 15.05 -2.61
C SER A 69 -36.54 14.65 -1.47
N SER A 70 -37.11 13.45 -1.51
CA SER A 70 -37.97 12.94 -0.43
C SER A 70 -37.23 12.83 0.91
N ILE A 71 -35.96 12.41 0.90
CA ILE A 71 -35.15 12.38 2.13
C ILE A 71 -34.96 13.80 2.69
N THR A 72 -34.70 14.79 1.84
CA THR A 72 -34.52 16.18 2.29
C THR A 72 -35.81 16.75 2.89
N THR A 73 -36.97 16.47 2.32
CA THR A 73 -38.25 16.92 2.89
C THR A 73 -38.55 16.22 4.21
N MET A 74 -38.30 14.92 4.31
CA MET A 74 -38.46 14.19 5.57
C MET A 74 -37.53 14.73 6.67
N LYS A 75 -36.28 15.07 6.35
CA LYS A 75 -35.35 15.69 7.30
C LYS A 75 -35.85 17.06 7.78
N SER A 76 -36.39 17.88 6.88
CA SER A 76 -37.00 19.16 7.25
C SER A 76 -38.17 18.94 8.23
N ASN A 77 -39.03 17.95 7.97
CA ASN A 77 -40.15 17.64 8.83
C ASN A 77 -39.71 17.12 10.21
N ILE A 78 -38.62 16.35 10.28
CA ILE A 78 -38.03 15.93 11.56
C ILE A 78 -37.61 17.15 12.39
N ILE A 79 -36.90 18.10 11.79
CA ILE A 79 -36.45 19.31 12.48
C ILE A 79 -37.66 20.12 12.98
N GLU A 80 -38.70 20.29 12.15
CA GLU A 80 -39.93 20.98 12.56
C GLU A 80 -40.64 20.28 13.73
N LEU A 81 -40.70 18.95 13.70
CA LEU A 81 -41.30 18.16 14.77
C LEU A 81 -40.48 18.25 16.07
N GLU A 82 -39.16 18.19 16.00
CA GLU A 82 -38.26 18.36 17.15
C GLU A 82 -38.43 19.74 17.80
N GLU A 83 -38.51 20.80 17.00
CA GLU A 83 -38.76 22.15 17.49
C GLU A 83 -40.12 22.26 18.18
N ARG A 84 -41.16 21.63 17.61
CA ARG A 84 -42.50 21.60 18.21
C ARG A 84 -42.55 20.84 19.52
N VAL A 85 -41.81 19.73 19.63
CA VAL A 85 -41.66 18.99 20.90
C VAL A 85 -41.00 19.88 21.95
N ARG A 86 -39.89 20.55 21.61
CA ARG A 86 -39.19 21.46 22.52
C ARG A 86 -40.11 22.57 23.04
N LEU A 87 -40.93 23.17 22.17
CA LEU A 87 -41.88 24.20 22.57
C LEU A 87 -42.91 23.67 23.57
N LEU A 88 -43.46 22.47 23.33
CA LEU A 88 -44.42 21.84 24.23
C LEU A 88 -43.79 21.47 25.59
N GLU A 89 -42.54 21.04 25.60
CA GLU A 89 -41.80 20.79 26.85
C GLU A 89 -41.57 22.07 27.65
N ALA A 90 -41.23 23.17 26.96
CA ALA A 90 -41.07 24.48 27.61
C ALA A 90 -42.39 25.01 28.19
N GLU A 91 -43.50 24.85 27.47
CA GLU A 91 -44.84 25.21 27.97
C GLU A 91 -45.22 24.36 29.20
N ARG A 92 -44.94 23.05 29.18
CA ARG A 92 -45.13 22.17 30.33
C ARG A 92 -44.34 22.66 31.54
N ASP A 93 -43.06 22.97 31.37
CA ASP A 93 -42.19 23.38 32.46
C ASP A 93 -42.60 24.74 33.04
N GLN A 94 -43.01 25.68 32.18
CA GLN A 94 -43.58 26.96 32.62
C GLN A 94 -44.88 26.76 33.41
N PHE A 95 -45.73 25.84 32.96
CA PHE A 95 -46.97 25.50 33.67
C PHE A 95 -46.69 24.89 35.05
N LEU A 96 -45.72 23.97 35.14
CA LEU A 96 -45.28 23.37 36.40
C LEU A 96 -44.68 24.40 37.36
N ALA A 97 -43.86 25.33 36.86
CA ALA A 97 -43.31 26.41 37.68
C ALA A 97 -44.41 27.32 38.25
N GLY A 98 -45.38 27.72 37.43
CA GLY A 98 -46.53 28.52 37.88
C GLY A 98 -47.48 27.77 38.83
N PHE A 99 -47.46 26.44 38.83
CA PHE A 99 -48.15 25.59 39.81
C PHE A 99 -47.47 25.63 41.17
N VAL A 100 -46.13 25.50 41.20
CA VAL A 100 -45.32 25.57 42.44
C VAL A 100 -45.44 26.94 43.10
N GLU A 101 -45.38 28.02 42.32
CA GLU A 101 -45.49 29.39 42.82
C GLU A 101 -46.87 29.64 43.48
N ARG A 102 -47.96 29.19 42.84
CA ARG A 102 -49.32 29.31 43.41
C ARG A 102 -49.53 28.43 44.64
N ALA A 103 -48.95 27.23 44.67
CA ALA A 103 -48.98 26.38 45.85
C ALA A 103 -48.20 26.98 47.03
N GLN A 104 -47.09 27.68 46.75
CA GLN A 104 -46.31 28.39 47.77
C GLN A 104 -47.04 29.62 48.33
N VAL A 105 -47.71 30.41 47.48
CA VAL A 105 -48.53 31.56 47.92
C VAL A 105 -49.72 31.10 48.78
N ALA A 106 -50.30 29.94 48.49
CA ALA A 106 -51.34 29.34 49.34
C ALA A 106 -50.80 28.76 50.68
N SER A 107 -49.47 28.60 50.81
CA SER A 107 -48.83 28.00 51.98
C SER A 107 -48.17 29.04 52.91
N THR A 108 -48.12 30.32 52.55
CA THR A 108 -47.57 31.37 53.42
C THR A 108 -48.56 31.69 54.54
N PRO A 109 -48.24 31.44 55.83
CA PRO A 109 -49.14 31.74 56.93
C PRO A 109 -49.14 33.26 57.18
N GLY A 110 -50.24 33.93 56.84
CA GLY A 110 -50.52 35.27 57.36
C GLY A 110 -50.75 35.20 58.87
N GLU A 111 -50.14 36.12 59.60
CA GLU A 111 -50.21 36.21 61.06
C GLU A 111 -51.66 36.18 61.56
N MET A 112 -51.87 35.38 62.60
CA MET A 112 -53.16 35.06 63.17
C MET A 112 -53.92 36.30 63.66
N ASP A 113 -55.18 36.42 63.25
CA ASP A 113 -56.25 36.79 64.18
C ASP A 113 -57.61 36.27 63.69
N ASN A 114 -58.43 35.86 64.67
CA ASN A 114 -59.68 35.12 64.54
C ASN A 114 -60.68 35.70 63.52
N ASP A 115 -61.20 34.86 62.63
CA ASP A 115 -62.64 34.59 62.47
C ASP A 115 -62.85 33.38 61.53
N ASN A 116 -63.86 32.55 61.80
CA ASN A 116 -64.24 31.32 61.06
C ASN A 116 -64.68 31.56 59.58
N GLN A 117 -64.23 32.64 58.95
CA GLN A 117 -64.47 32.96 57.54
C GLN A 117 -63.24 32.65 56.66
N ASP A 118 -62.02 32.63 57.20
CA ASP A 118 -60.81 32.40 56.41
C ASP A 118 -60.67 30.94 55.94
N GLU A 119 -60.98 29.94 56.79
CA GLU A 119 -60.96 28.53 56.39
C GLU A 119 -61.98 28.22 55.27
N GLN A 120 -63.13 28.88 55.27
CA GLN A 120 -64.17 28.69 54.24
C GLN A 120 -63.74 29.27 52.88
N THR A 121 -62.94 30.34 52.90
CA THR A 121 -62.44 31.02 51.71
C THR A 121 -61.29 30.23 51.07
N ASP A 122 -60.40 29.66 51.90
CA ASP A 122 -59.34 28.74 51.46
C ASP A 122 -59.89 27.42 50.93
N LEU A 123 -60.93 26.87 51.56
CA LEU A 123 -61.65 25.69 51.06
C LEU A 123 -62.38 25.96 49.73
N ALA A 124 -62.95 27.15 49.54
CA ALA A 124 -63.58 27.54 48.28
C ALA A 124 -62.56 27.75 47.15
N ALA A 125 -61.40 28.34 47.45
CA ALA A 125 -60.29 28.47 46.52
C ALA A 125 -59.71 27.09 46.12
N LEU A 126 -59.53 26.20 47.10
CA LEU A 126 -59.09 24.82 46.86
C LEU A 126 -60.13 24.01 46.05
N ALA A 127 -61.42 24.21 46.31
CA ALA A 127 -62.49 23.55 45.57
C ALA A 127 -62.58 24.04 44.11
N GLY A 128 -62.42 25.35 43.88
CA GLY A 128 -62.33 25.92 42.53
C GLY A 128 -61.10 25.40 41.78
N PHE A 129 -59.96 25.30 42.47
CA PHE A 129 -58.73 24.73 41.93
C PHE A 129 -58.87 23.24 41.58
N MET A 130 -59.49 22.44 42.46
CA MET A 130 -59.78 21.04 42.16
C MET A 130 -60.75 20.85 41.00
N ALA A 131 -61.71 21.76 40.81
CA ALA A 131 -62.61 21.74 39.65
C ALA A 131 -61.86 22.04 38.34
N GLU A 132 -60.99 23.05 38.33
CA GLU A 132 -60.16 23.39 37.15
C GLU A 132 -59.20 22.23 36.81
N MET A 133 -58.60 21.59 37.82
CA MET A 133 -57.73 20.42 37.63
C MET A 133 -58.50 19.23 37.06
N ARG A 134 -59.74 18.99 37.49
CA ARG A 134 -60.59 17.91 36.92
C ARG A 134 -60.92 18.16 35.46
N GLU A 135 -61.23 19.40 35.08
CA GLU A 135 -61.52 19.76 33.69
C GLU A 135 -60.29 19.56 32.79
N LYS A 136 -59.09 19.97 33.24
CA LYS A 136 -57.83 19.76 32.50
C LYS A 136 -57.43 18.29 32.41
N ILE A 137 -57.67 17.49 33.46
CA ILE A 137 -57.44 16.03 33.41
C ILE A 137 -58.34 15.38 32.35
N GLU A 138 -59.59 15.82 32.21
CA GLU A 138 -60.49 15.31 31.16
C GLU A 138 -60.01 15.70 29.74
N GLN A 139 -59.48 16.91 29.55
CA GLN A 139 -58.87 17.30 28.27
C GLN A 139 -57.64 16.45 27.92
N LEU A 140 -56.79 16.14 28.91
CA LEU A 140 -55.61 15.28 28.71
C LEU A 140 -55.97 13.82 28.43
N LYS A 141 -57.10 13.32 28.95
CA LYS A 141 -57.60 11.98 28.60
C LYS A 141 -57.97 11.86 27.12
N LEU A 142 -58.56 12.90 26.53
CA LEU A 142 -58.85 12.93 25.09
C LEU A 142 -57.56 12.85 24.26
N TRP A 143 -56.51 13.54 24.69
CA TRP A 143 -55.20 13.51 24.05
C TRP A 143 -54.51 12.14 24.20
N LYS A 144 -54.61 11.50 25.37
CA LYS A 144 -54.12 10.14 25.62
C LYS A 144 -54.79 9.12 24.69
N ILE A 145 -56.10 9.22 24.48
CA ILE A 145 -56.84 8.34 23.57
C ILE A 145 -56.38 8.57 22.11
N ALA A 146 -56.09 9.80 21.72
CA ALA A 146 -55.58 10.12 20.38
C ALA A 146 -54.15 9.59 20.17
N ALA A 147 -53.28 9.72 21.18
CA ALA A 147 -51.91 9.19 21.16
C ALA A 147 -51.88 7.65 21.12
N GLN A 148 -52.75 6.98 21.87
CA GLN A 148 -52.91 5.52 21.82
C GLN A 148 -53.39 5.04 20.43
N LYS A 149 -54.31 5.77 19.79
CA LYS A 149 -54.72 5.49 18.40
C LYS A 149 -53.59 5.70 17.39
N ALA A 150 -52.64 6.57 17.68
CA ALA A 150 -51.42 6.78 16.88
C ALA A 150 -50.29 5.79 17.21
N GLY A 151 -50.55 4.77 18.04
CA GLY A 151 -49.59 3.72 18.37
C GLY A 151 -48.56 4.11 19.44
N ILE A 152 -48.79 5.21 20.17
CA ILE A 152 -47.95 5.69 21.27
C ILE A 152 -48.58 5.21 22.59
N THR A 153 -47.89 4.31 23.29
CA THR A 153 -48.33 3.75 24.58
C THR A 153 -47.34 4.13 25.66
N ILE A 154 -47.84 4.60 26.80
CA ILE A 154 -47.01 4.92 27.97
C ILE A 154 -47.27 3.82 29.00
N ASP A 155 -46.21 3.18 29.51
CA ASP A 155 -46.33 2.14 30.53
C ASP A 155 -46.54 2.74 31.95
N GLU A 156 -46.74 1.86 32.93
CA GLU A 156 -47.02 2.23 34.33
C GLU A 156 -45.87 3.01 34.99
N ASP A 157 -44.66 2.93 34.43
CA ASP A 157 -43.46 3.64 34.88
C ASP A 157 -43.25 4.98 34.13
N GLY A 158 -44.16 5.36 33.22
CA GLY A 158 -44.12 6.63 32.50
C GLY A 158 -43.24 6.64 31.25
N CYS A 159 -42.78 5.49 30.77
CA CYS A 159 -41.95 5.39 29.56
C CYS A 159 -42.81 5.36 28.30
N VAL A 160 -42.47 6.21 27.32
CA VAL A 160 -43.19 6.36 26.06
C VAL A 160 -42.69 5.34 25.05
N HIS A 161 -43.53 4.39 24.67
CA HIS A 161 -43.28 3.39 23.63
C HIS A 161 -44.01 3.79 22.35
N SER A 162 -43.29 3.88 21.23
CA SER A 162 -43.91 3.99 19.91
C SER A 162 -43.86 2.64 19.21
N SER A 163 -45.01 2.14 18.79
CA SER A 163 -45.12 0.90 18.02
C SER A 163 -44.85 1.14 16.52
N ASN A 164 -43.73 1.78 16.20
CA ASN A 164 -43.16 1.78 14.85
C ASN A 164 -41.83 0.98 14.85
N SER A 165 -41.91 -0.25 15.32
CA SER A 165 -40.91 -1.31 15.10
C SER A 165 -41.02 -1.89 13.68
N GLY A 166 -40.95 -1.00 12.68
CA GLY A 166 -41.24 -1.33 11.28
C GLY A 166 -40.09 -1.16 10.29
N SER A 167 -38.91 -0.67 10.70
CA SER A 167 -37.75 -0.76 9.82
C SER A 167 -36.94 -2.00 10.19
N THR A 168 -36.94 -2.98 9.30
CA THR A 168 -35.97 -4.09 9.26
C THR A 168 -34.54 -3.59 9.37
N VAL A 169 -34.28 -2.35 8.96
CA VAL A 169 -32.97 -1.70 9.03
C VAL A 169 -32.54 -1.39 10.47
N ALA A 170 -33.43 -0.87 11.33
CA ALA A 170 -33.07 -0.58 12.73
C ALA A 170 -32.86 -1.84 13.55
N THR A 171 -33.68 -2.88 13.32
CA THR A 171 -33.49 -4.19 13.95
C THR A 171 -32.24 -4.91 13.45
N LEU A 172 -31.91 -4.79 12.16
CA LEU A 172 -30.65 -5.30 11.61
C LEU A 172 -29.44 -4.48 12.11
N ALA A 173 -29.56 -3.16 12.25
CA ALA A 173 -28.50 -2.31 12.80
C ALA A 173 -28.20 -2.67 14.26
N ASP A 174 -29.22 -2.79 15.10
CA ASP A 174 -29.08 -3.25 16.49
C ASP A 174 -28.50 -4.67 16.57
N GLN A 175 -28.91 -5.57 15.68
CA GLN A 175 -28.37 -6.94 15.62
C GLN A 175 -26.91 -6.95 15.18
N PHE A 176 -26.52 -6.12 14.20
CA PHE A 176 -25.14 -6.00 13.75
C PHE A 176 -24.25 -5.30 14.77
N GLU A 177 -24.76 -4.31 15.50
CA GLU A 177 -24.04 -3.67 16.61
C GLU A 177 -23.82 -4.66 17.76
N LYS A 178 -24.86 -5.40 18.17
CA LYS A 178 -24.75 -6.47 19.18
C LYS A 178 -23.85 -7.63 18.74
N ALA A 179 -23.76 -7.88 17.43
CA ALA A 179 -22.85 -8.87 16.85
C ALA A 179 -21.42 -8.33 16.59
N GLY A 180 -21.12 -7.08 16.96
CA GLY A 180 -19.80 -6.45 16.76
C GLY A 180 -19.44 -6.17 15.29
N ARG A 181 -20.43 -6.11 14.40
CA ARG A 181 -20.27 -5.90 12.95
C ARG A 181 -20.43 -4.45 12.49
N LEU A 182 -20.93 -3.57 13.36
CA LEU A 182 -20.92 -2.11 13.16
C LEU A 182 -19.82 -1.50 14.03
N SER A 183 -18.74 -1.03 13.41
CA SER A 183 -17.54 -0.54 14.10
C SER A 183 -17.49 0.98 14.30
N VAL A 184 -18.58 1.71 14.05
CA VAL A 184 -18.56 3.18 14.08
C VAL A 184 -19.43 3.71 15.21
N THR A 185 -18.80 4.13 16.30
CA THR A 185 -19.45 4.85 17.40
C THR A 185 -19.82 6.27 16.97
N ALA A 186 -20.83 6.89 17.61
CA ALA A 186 -21.20 8.29 17.39
C ALA A 186 -20.03 9.28 17.59
N THR A 187 -19.03 8.90 18.40
CA THR A 187 -17.75 9.63 18.57
C THR A 187 -16.84 9.56 17.33
N GLY A 188 -16.94 8.51 16.50
CA GLY A 188 -16.26 8.41 15.21
C GLY A 188 -16.88 9.31 14.12
N TYR A 189 -18.17 9.60 14.22
CA TYR A 189 -18.85 10.53 13.29
C TYR A 189 -18.39 11.99 13.49
N GLY A 190 -18.00 12.35 14.71
CA GLY A 190 -17.46 13.67 15.05
C GLY A 190 -16.04 13.92 14.54
N GLN A 191 -15.24 12.86 14.33
CA GLN A 191 -13.89 12.95 13.75
C GLN A 191 -13.91 13.06 12.21
N GLY A 192 -15.04 12.75 11.58
CA GLY A 192 -15.28 12.90 10.13
C GLY A 192 -15.14 14.32 9.59
N LYS A 193 -15.30 15.34 10.44
CA LYS A 193 -15.34 16.75 10.01
C LYS A 193 -13.97 17.38 9.79
N GLU A 194 -12.89 16.72 10.21
CA GLU A 194 -11.50 17.19 10.04
C GLU A 194 -10.61 16.20 9.29
N LEU A 195 -11.19 15.20 8.61
CA LEU A 195 -10.44 14.11 7.97
C LEU A 195 -9.67 14.56 6.72
N PHE A 196 -10.14 15.62 6.04
CA PHE A 196 -9.55 16.10 4.80
C PHE A 196 -9.59 17.64 4.73
N THR A 197 -8.50 18.22 4.23
CA THR A 197 -8.32 19.67 4.14
C THR A 197 -8.98 20.27 2.91
N THR A 198 -9.16 19.47 1.85
CA THR A 198 -9.76 19.92 0.59
C THR A 198 -10.93 19.05 0.15
N ARG A 199 -11.88 19.66 -0.57
CA ARG A 199 -12.98 18.93 -1.22
C ARG A 199 -12.47 17.89 -2.22
N ALA A 200 -11.30 18.14 -2.83
CA ALA A 200 -10.65 17.22 -3.75
C ALA A 200 -10.19 15.94 -3.05
N GLU A 201 -9.63 16.06 -1.83
CA GLU A 201 -9.27 14.91 -0.99
C GLU A 201 -10.50 14.08 -0.61
N CYS A 202 -11.61 14.71 -0.21
CA CYS A 202 -12.86 13.98 0.06
C CYS A 202 -13.35 13.22 -1.18
N SER A 203 -13.41 13.88 -2.35
CA SER A 203 -13.84 13.23 -3.59
C SER A 203 -12.90 12.13 -4.04
N LEU A 204 -11.59 12.28 -3.83
CA LEU A 204 -10.61 11.25 -4.12
C LEU A 204 -10.77 10.06 -3.17
N TYR A 205 -11.02 10.31 -1.89
CA TYR A 205 -11.30 9.27 -0.90
C TYR A 205 -12.54 8.46 -1.29
N ASP A 206 -13.69 9.13 -1.50
CA ASP A 206 -14.95 8.48 -1.84
C ASP A 206 -14.81 7.62 -3.10
N ARG A 207 -14.20 8.19 -4.15
CA ARG A 207 -13.93 7.49 -5.41
C ARG A 207 -12.99 6.30 -5.23
N SER A 208 -11.97 6.43 -4.38
CA SER A 208 -11.03 5.33 -4.12
C SER A 208 -11.72 4.19 -3.39
N ILE A 209 -12.59 4.48 -2.41
CA ILE A 209 -13.39 3.46 -1.73
C ILE A 209 -14.29 2.70 -2.72
N GLU A 210 -14.94 3.40 -3.65
CA GLU A 210 -15.72 2.76 -4.72
C GLU A 210 -14.86 1.90 -5.65
N GLU A 211 -13.71 2.43 -6.10
CA GLU A 211 -12.81 1.75 -7.03
C GLU A 211 -12.12 0.51 -6.43
N LEU A 212 -12.06 0.34 -5.10
CA LEU A 212 -11.58 -0.88 -4.45
C LEU A 212 -12.42 -2.12 -4.83
N THR A 213 -13.69 -1.94 -5.20
CA THR A 213 -14.58 -3.04 -5.60
C THR A 213 -14.65 -3.24 -7.13
N SER A 214 -13.84 -2.52 -7.89
CA SER A 214 -13.85 -2.59 -9.35
C SER A 214 -13.46 -3.98 -9.87
N LEU A 215 -14.02 -4.40 -11.00
CA LEU A 215 -13.61 -5.64 -11.69
C LEU A 215 -12.17 -5.54 -12.26
N ASP A 216 -11.68 -4.32 -12.50
CA ASP A 216 -10.35 -4.08 -13.05
C ASP A 216 -9.29 -4.00 -11.92
N PRO A 217 -8.33 -4.94 -11.87
CA PRO A 217 -7.30 -4.95 -10.83
C PRO A 217 -6.39 -3.72 -10.86
N VAL A 218 -6.24 -3.06 -12.02
CA VAL A 218 -5.46 -1.82 -12.13
C VAL A 218 -6.15 -0.68 -11.37
N ARG A 219 -7.48 -0.59 -11.44
CA ARG A 219 -8.26 0.39 -10.68
C ARG A 219 -8.21 0.11 -9.19
N ARG A 220 -8.32 -1.16 -8.78
CA ARG A 220 -8.20 -1.55 -7.36
C ARG A 220 -6.84 -1.19 -6.78
N LYS A 221 -5.74 -1.46 -7.51
CA LYS A 221 -4.38 -1.03 -7.11
C LYS A 221 -4.29 0.49 -6.95
N ARG A 222 -4.72 1.24 -7.97
CA ARG A 222 -4.70 2.70 -7.93
C ARG A 222 -5.50 3.25 -6.75
N ALA A 223 -6.68 2.70 -6.49
CA ALA A 223 -7.50 3.07 -5.36
C ALA A 223 -6.77 2.87 -4.03
N ALA A 224 -6.15 1.70 -3.82
CA ALA A 224 -5.37 1.41 -2.63
C ALA A 224 -4.15 2.34 -2.48
N GLU A 225 -3.50 2.73 -3.57
CA GLU A 225 -2.39 3.70 -3.56
C GLU A 225 -2.87 5.12 -3.23
N CYS A 226 -4.03 5.54 -3.76
CA CYS A 226 -4.64 6.81 -3.43
C CYS A 226 -5.00 6.88 -1.93
N LEU A 227 -5.62 5.83 -1.38
CA LEU A 227 -5.94 5.74 0.04
C LEU A 227 -4.67 5.77 0.92
N ARG A 228 -3.59 5.12 0.47
CA ARG A 228 -2.29 5.21 1.12
C ARG A 228 -1.75 6.63 1.14
N ALA A 229 -1.81 7.34 0.01
CA ALA A 229 -1.32 8.70 -0.11
C ALA A 229 -2.13 9.70 0.73
N LEU A 230 -3.43 9.44 0.91
CA LEU A 230 -4.30 10.22 1.79
C LEU A 230 -4.03 9.97 3.28
N GLY A 231 -3.44 8.82 3.65
CA GLY A 231 -3.06 8.50 5.02
C GLY A 231 -4.24 8.38 5.99
N SER A 232 -5.46 8.21 5.47
CA SER A 232 -6.65 8.14 6.31
C SER A 232 -6.80 6.78 6.97
N HIS A 233 -6.80 6.76 8.30
CA HIS A 233 -7.04 5.57 9.11
C HIS A 233 -8.48 5.06 8.94
N SER A 234 -9.42 5.92 8.55
CA SER A 234 -10.82 5.54 8.33
C SER A 234 -11.03 4.57 7.17
N ALA A 235 -10.03 4.41 6.29
CA ALA A 235 -10.10 3.48 5.16
C ALA A 235 -9.75 2.02 5.53
N ALA A 236 -9.16 1.79 6.72
CA ALA A 236 -8.64 0.48 7.10
C ALA A 236 -9.70 -0.64 7.04
N PRO A 237 -10.96 -0.46 7.51
CA PRO A 237 -11.99 -1.49 7.41
C PRO A 237 -12.36 -1.85 5.96
N GLN A 238 -12.42 -0.87 5.07
CA GLN A 238 -12.76 -1.08 3.66
C GLN A 238 -11.60 -1.77 2.92
N ILE A 239 -10.36 -1.44 3.26
CA ILE A 239 -9.17 -2.08 2.70
C ILE A 239 -9.08 -3.54 3.16
N ILE A 240 -9.39 -3.86 4.42
CA ILE A 240 -9.50 -5.27 4.88
C ILE A 240 -10.58 -6.01 4.10
N THR A 241 -11.76 -5.41 3.97
CA THR A 241 -12.87 -6.04 3.24
C THR A 241 -12.49 -6.32 1.79
N ALA A 242 -11.74 -5.41 1.16
CA ALA A 242 -11.20 -5.60 -0.18
C ALA A 242 -10.13 -6.71 -0.21
N LEU A 243 -9.25 -6.78 0.80
CA LEU A 243 -8.21 -7.81 0.91
C LEU A 243 -8.80 -9.22 1.03
N ASP A 244 -9.84 -9.39 1.87
CA ASP A 244 -10.52 -10.67 2.07
C ASP A 244 -11.17 -11.22 0.79
N GLN A 245 -11.59 -10.33 -0.11
CA GLN A 245 -12.24 -10.66 -1.39
C GLN A 245 -11.26 -10.72 -2.57
N GLU A 246 -10.00 -10.32 -2.36
CA GLU A 246 -9.04 -10.16 -3.43
C GLU A 246 -8.43 -11.51 -3.85
N SER A 247 -8.35 -11.72 -5.16
CA SER A 247 -7.78 -12.92 -5.77
C SER A 247 -6.47 -12.64 -6.51
N ASP A 248 -6.24 -11.41 -6.97
CA ASP A 248 -5.01 -11.01 -7.63
C ASP A 248 -3.89 -10.77 -6.59
N PRO A 249 -2.80 -11.56 -6.59
CA PRO A 249 -1.74 -11.45 -5.60
C PRO A 249 -1.03 -10.09 -5.64
N ALA A 250 -0.92 -9.47 -6.81
CA ALA A 250 -0.30 -8.17 -6.92
C ALA A 250 -1.20 -7.06 -6.36
N VAL A 251 -2.53 -7.22 -6.37
CA VAL A 251 -3.43 -6.29 -5.67
C VAL A 251 -3.34 -6.50 -4.15
N LYS A 252 -3.33 -7.76 -3.68
CA LYS A 252 -3.13 -8.09 -2.25
C LYS A 252 -1.88 -7.43 -1.67
N VAL A 253 -0.76 -7.51 -2.39
CA VAL A 253 0.51 -6.86 -1.98
C VAL A 253 0.33 -5.35 -1.79
N VAL A 254 -0.39 -4.68 -2.70
CA VAL A 254 -0.65 -3.24 -2.57
C VAL A 254 -1.56 -2.94 -1.38
N LEU A 255 -2.63 -3.71 -1.18
CA LEU A 255 -3.54 -3.55 -0.04
C LEU A 255 -2.81 -3.72 1.30
N LEU A 256 -1.98 -4.76 1.43
CA LEU A 256 -1.15 -5.01 2.62
C LEU A 256 -0.16 -3.88 2.88
N ASN A 257 0.52 -3.39 1.83
CA ASN A 257 1.42 -2.23 1.95
C ASN A 257 0.66 -0.95 2.34
N THR A 258 -0.57 -0.79 1.86
CA THR A 258 -1.43 0.34 2.26
C THR A 258 -1.81 0.24 3.73
N LEU A 259 -2.24 -0.93 4.22
CA LEU A 259 -2.54 -1.14 5.65
C LEU A 259 -1.31 -0.87 6.54
N ALA A 260 -0.14 -1.36 6.13
CA ALA A 260 1.12 -1.11 6.82
C ALA A 260 1.46 0.38 6.94
N SER A 261 1.20 1.14 5.86
CA SER A 261 1.46 2.58 5.80
C SER A 261 0.43 3.39 6.58
N ILE A 262 -0.83 2.94 6.64
CA ILE A 262 -1.88 3.59 7.42
C ILE A 262 -1.58 3.42 8.92
N GLY A 263 -1.08 2.26 9.33
CA GLY A 263 -0.60 2.08 10.71
C GLY A 263 -1.69 1.74 11.73
N ASP A 264 -2.91 1.42 11.29
CA ASP A 264 -4.02 1.05 12.18
C ASP A 264 -3.79 -0.36 12.73
N SER A 265 -3.49 -0.47 14.02
CA SER A 265 -3.19 -1.76 14.68
C SER A 265 -4.41 -2.67 14.84
N SER A 266 -5.64 -2.18 14.62
CA SER A 266 -6.86 -3.00 14.71
C SER A 266 -6.92 -4.10 13.64
N VAL A 267 -6.15 -3.95 12.55
CA VAL A 267 -6.16 -4.85 11.38
C VAL A 267 -5.13 -5.97 11.43
N VAL A 268 -4.32 -6.00 12.50
CA VAL A 268 -3.17 -6.91 12.64
C VAL A 268 -3.57 -8.39 12.47
N THR A 269 -4.69 -8.79 13.05
CA THR A 269 -5.14 -10.20 13.01
C THR A 269 -5.38 -10.66 11.57
N GLN A 270 -6.03 -9.83 10.76
CA GLN A 270 -6.32 -10.11 9.36
C GLN A 270 -5.05 -10.09 8.51
N VAL A 271 -4.14 -9.15 8.76
CA VAL A 271 -2.83 -9.11 8.09
C VAL A 271 -2.00 -10.37 8.38
N ILE A 272 -2.04 -10.89 9.61
CA ILE A 272 -1.32 -12.11 9.98
C ILE A 272 -1.85 -13.34 9.21
N CYS A 273 -3.15 -13.40 8.89
CA CYS A 273 -3.72 -14.49 8.10
C CYS A 273 -3.07 -14.61 6.70
N GLU A 274 -2.70 -13.48 6.09
CA GLU A 274 -2.08 -13.44 4.75
C GLU A 274 -0.65 -13.99 4.73
N ILE A 275 -0.05 -14.26 5.88
CA ILE A 275 1.24 -14.97 5.97
C ILE A 275 1.10 -16.42 5.50
N ALA A 276 -0.11 -16.98 5.47
CA ALA A 276 -0.38 -18.31 4.92
C ALA A 276 -0.74 -18.30 3.42
N ASP A 277 -0.66 -17.15 2.72
CA ASP A 277 -1.03 -17.08 1.30
C ASP A 277 -0.13 -17.98 0.43
N SER A 278 -0.73 -18.58 -0.61
CA SER A 278 -0.03 -19.40 -1.59
C SER A 278 1.13 -18.67 -2.30
N HIS A 279 1.04 -17.36 -2.50
CA HIS A 279 2.02 -16.56 -3.21
C HIS A 279 3.09 -15.98 -2.28
N PRO A 280 4.39 -16.20 -2.55
CA PRO A 280 5.45 -15.74 -1.67
C PRO A 280 5.57 -14.22 -1.60
N GLU A 281 5.16 -13.48 -2.64
CA GLU A 281 5.15 -12.01 -2.63
C GLU A 281 4.10 -11.46 -1.67
N VAL A 282 2.93 -12.09 -1.60
CA VAL A 282 1.87 -11.74 -0.64
C VAL A 282 2.34 -12.02 0.78
N ARG A 283 2.93 -13.20 1.03
CA ARG A 283 3.50 -13.54 2.34
C ARG A 283 4.55 -12.52 2.79
N VAL A 284 5.42 -12.06 1.88
CA VAL A 284 6.40 -11.01 2.20
C VAL A 284 5.75 -9.68 2.56
N ALA A 285 4.74 -9.24 1.79
CA ALA A 285 4.00 -8.03 2.11
C ALA A 285 3.25 -8.14 3.46
N ALA A 286 2.73 -9.32 3.77
CA ALA A 286 2.07 -9.60 5.05
C ALA A 286 3.05 -9.55 6.23
N LEU A 287 4.27 -10.08 6.06
CA LEU A 287 5.34 -9.97 7.07
C LEU A 287 5.75 -8.51 7.30
N ASP A 288 5.84 -7.72 6.24
CA ASP A 288 6.16 -6.29 6.31
C ASP A 288 5.09 -5.49 7.03
N ALA A 289 3.83 -5.74 6.68
CA ALA A 289 2.69 -5.14 7.35
C ALA A 289 2.63 -5.56 8.82
N THR A 290 2.86 -6.84 9.13
CA THR A 290 2.90 -7.33 10.52
C THR A 290 4.02 -6.67 11.33
N ALA A 291 5.23 -6.54 10.76
CA ALA A 291 6.35 -5.88 11.44
C ALA A 291 6.09 -4.38 11.68
N ALA A 292 5.36 -3.71 10.78
CA ALA A 292 4.96 -2.32 10.94
C ALA A 292 3.88 -2.13 12.02
N LEU A 293 2.85 -2.98 12.01
CA LEU A 293 1.63 -2.83 12.82
C LEU A 293 1.72 -3.50 14.20
N ALA A 294 2.47 -4.59 14.33
CA ALA A 294 2.47 -5.47 15.50
C ALA A 294 3.89 -5.71 16.06
N LYS A 295 4.61 -4.62 16.37
CA LYS A 295 6.02 -4.69 16.82
C LYS A 295 6.26 -5.69 17.97
N GLU A 296 5.33 -5.78 18.91
CA GLU A 296 5.44 -6.69 20.08
C GLU A 296 5.31 -8.17 19.72
N HIS A 297 4.51 -8.50 18.70
CA HIS A 297 4.24 -9.88 18.28
C HIS A 297 5.04 -10.28 17.02
N ALA A 298 5.71 -9.32 16.38
CA ALA A 298 6.45 -9.55 15.15
C ALA A 298 7.55 -10.60 15.31
N GLU A 299 8.25 -10.66 16.46
CA GLU A 299 9.33 -11.63 16.64
C GLU A 299 8.85 -13.08 16.57
N SER A 300 7.76 -13.43 17.26
CA SER A 300 7.26 -14.82 17.28
C SER A 300 6.77 -15.26 15.90
N VAL A 301 6.09 -14.37 15.18
CA VAL A 301 5.63 -14.59 13.81
C VAL A 301 6.82 -14.78 12.86
N LEU A 302 7.83 -13.92 12.96
CA LEU A 302 9.03 -13.99 12.12
C LEU A 302 9.86 -15.24 12.38
N VAL A 303 9.94 -15.72 13.62
CA VAL A 303 10.63 -16.99 13.93
C VAL A 303 9.87 -18.17 13.31
N GLY A 304 8.54 -18.17 13.35
CA GLY A 304 7.71 -19.22 12.77
C GLY A 304 7.86 -19.38 11.25
N ILE A 305 8.08 -18.27 10.53
CA ILE A 305 8.15 -18.26 9.06
C ILE A 305 9.51 -18.67 8.48
N LEU A 306 10.52 -18.91 9.33
CA LEU A 306 11.86 -19.29 8.86
C LEU A 306 11.95 -20.68 8.26
N ASN A 307 10.90 -21.49 8.38
CA ASN A 307 10.78 -22.78 7.70
C ASN A 307 9.98 -22.68 6.38
N ASP A 308 9.67 -21.47 5.90
CA ASP A 308 8.93 -21.28 4.66
C ASP A 308 9.69 -21.89 3.46
N SER A 309 8.94 -22.51 2.55
CA SER A 309 9.50 -23.15 1.36
C SER A 309 10.17 -22.16 0.42
N SER A 310 9.71 -20.91 0.39
CA SER A 310 10.25 -19.84 -0.45
C SER A 310 11.45 -19.16 0.20
N PRO A 311 12.63 -19.19 -0.44
CA PRO A 311 13.79 -18.42 0.04
C PRO A 311 13.52 -16.92 0.12
N LEU A 312 12.64 -16.38 -0.73
CA LEU A 312 12.28 -14.95 -0.72
C LEU A 312 11.61 -14.55 0.60
N VAL A 313 10.72 -15.40 1.13
CA VAL A 313 10.04 -15.19 2.41
C VAL A 313 11.03 -15.33 3.57
N ARG A 314 11.84 -16.40 3.58
CA ARG A 314 12.89 -16.59 4.61
C ARG A 314 13.88 -15.43 4.66
N ARG A 315 14.35 -14.96 3.49
CA ARG A 315 15.24 -13.79 3.39
C ARG A 315 14.62 -12.55 4.03
N ARG A 316 13.33 -12.31 3.77
CA ARG A 316 12.64 -11.16 4.35
C ARG A 316 12.51 -11.29 5.86
N ALA A 317 12.16 -12.48 6.35
CA ALA A 317 12.06 -12.73 7.79
C ALA A 317 13.39 -12.51 8.52
N VAL A 318 14.50 -13.02 7.96
CA VAL A 318 15.85 -12.78 8.48
C VAL A 318 16.21 -11.29 8.46
N LEU A 319 15.84 -10.56 7.40
CA LEU A 319 16.06 -9.13 7.33
C LEU A 319 15.27 -8.38 8.41
N LEU A 320 14.00 -8.71 8.64
CA LEU A 320 13.19 -8.09 9.68
C LEU A 320 13.72 -8.40 11.09
N LEU A 321 14.14 -9.64 11.34
CA LEU A 321 14.81 -10.05 12.59
C LEU A 321 16.14 -9.31 12.81
N SER A 322 16.81 -8.86 11.76
CA SER A 322 18.06 -8.10 11.89
C SER A 322 17.88 -6.77 12.63
N PHE A 323 16.67 -6.19 12.57
CA PHE A 323 16.32 -4.96 13.29
C PHE A 323 15.94 -5.20 14.75
N MET A 324 15.76 -6.46 15.17
CA MET A 324 15.45 -6.84 16.55
C MET A 324 16.74 -7.19 17.28
N THR A 325 16.97 -6.68 18.49
CA THR A 325 18.19 -6.90 19.28
C THR A 325 18.05 -7.98 20.36
N THR A 326 16.95 -8.71 20.35
CA THR A 326 16.63 -9.77 21.32
C THR A 326 17.58 -10.97 21.22
N PRO A 327 17.79 -11.71 22.32
CA PRO A 327 18.56 -12.96 22.30
C PRO A 327 17.96 -14.01 21.36
N VAL A 328 16.63 -14.09 21.28
CA VAL A 328 15.91 -15.01 20.39
C VAL A 328 16.22 -14.70 18.93
N ALA A 329 16.15 -13.43 18.51
CA ALA A 329 16.59 -13.02 17.17
C ALA A 329 18.07 -13.37 16.91
N THR A 330 18.98 -13.13 17.85
CA THR A 330 20.42 -13.47 17.69
C THR A 330 20.64 -14.98 17.49
N ASN A 331 19.99 -15.81 18.31
CA ASN A 331 20.05 -17.27 18.20
C ASN A 331 19.53 -17.74 16.84
N THR A 332 18.41 -17.16 16.43
CA THR A 332 17.74 -17.49 15.19
C THR A 332 18.59 -17.11 13.97
N LEU A 333 19.15 -15.90 13.95
CA LEU A 333 20.09 -15.46 12.90
C LEU A 333 21.33 -16.35 12.83
N THR A 334 21.83 -16.85 13.97
CA THR A 334 22.97 -17.79 14.02
C THR A 334 22.66 -19.09 13.28
N LEU A 335 21.45 -19.64 13.45
CA LEU A 335 21.01 -20.82 12.72
C LEU A 335 20.90 -20.54 11.21
N MET A 336 20.40 -19.36 10.84
CA MET A 336 20.16 -18.97 9.45
C MET A 336 21.43 -18.72 8.63
N ILE A 337 22.62 -18.66 9.23
CA ILE A 337 23.89 -18.72 8.49
C ILE A 337 24.01 -20.03 7.67
N SER A 338 23.40 -21.12 8.14
CA SER A 338 23.47 -22.42 7.49
C SER A 338 22.28 -22.70 6.55
N ASP A 339 21.47 -21.68 6.24
CA ASP A 339 20.35 -21.85 5.30
C ASP A 339 20.88 -22.29 3.92
N PRO A 340 20.21 -23.23 3.24
CA PRO A 340 20.63 -23.70 1.92
C PRO A 340 20.61 -22.59 0.86
N ASP A 341 19.80 -21.55 1.05
CA ASP A 341 19.80 -20.40 0.16
C ASP A 341 20.94 -19.41 0.54
N PRO A 342 21.85 -19.12 -0.40
CA PRO A 342 23.02 -18.27 -0.14
C PRO A 342 22.63 -16.83 0.24
N GLY A 343 21.47 -16.36 -0.21
CA GLY A 343 20.98 -15.02 0.11
C GLY A 343 20.48 -14.92 1.54
N VAL A 344 19.78 -15.95 2.05
CA VAL A 344 19.37 -16.02 3.47
C VAL A 344 20.61 -16.06 4.35
N ALA A 345 21.53 -16.99 4.08
CA ALA A 345 22.78 -17.16 4.83
C ALA A 345 23.62 -15.86 4.88
N ARG A 346 23.71 -15.15 3.75
CA ARG A 346 24.43 -13.87 3.67
C ARG A 346 23.76 -12.77 4.50
N ILE A 347 22.43 -12.63 4.45
CA ILE A 347 21.71 -11.62 5.25
C ILE A 347 21.87 -11.94 6.74
N ALA A 348 21.78 -13.21 7.13
CA ALA A 348 21.99 -13.65 8.50
C ALA A 348 23.39 -13.30 9.01
N ALA A 349 24.43 -13.61 8.22
CA ALA A 349 25.81 -13.24 8.54
C ALA A 349 26.00 -11.71 8.64
N GLN A 350 25.41 -10.95 7.71
CA GLN A 350 25.47 -9.49 7.74
C GLN A 350 24.78 -8.91 8.99
N ALA A 351 23.62 -9.45 9.37
CA ALA A 351 22.88 -9.04 10.56
C ALA A 351 23.67 -9.27 11.86
N LEU A 352 24.37 -10.40 11.95
CA LEU A 352 25.20 -10.74 13.11
C LEU A 352 26.46 -9.86 13.23
N SER A 353 26.94 -9.28 12.13
CA SER A 353 28.16 -8.44 12.14
C SER A 353 28.02 -7.20 13.04
N GLY A 354 26.81 -6.70 13.23
CA GLY A 354 26.50 -5.55 14.07
C GLY A 354 26.14 -5.89 15.51
N ARG A 355 26.21 -7.18 15.90
CA ARG A 355 25.78 -7.64 17.23
C ARG A 355 26.99 -7.91 18.12
N PRO A 356 27.09 -7.30 19.32
CA PRO A 356 28.27 -7.42 20.16
C PRO A 356 28.32 -8.73 20.97
N ASP A 357 27.46 -9.69 20.64
CA ASP A 357 27.27 -10.92 21.37
C ASP A 357 28.32 -12.00 21.03
N VAL A 358 28.77 -12.76 22.04
CA VAL A 358 29.81 -13.80 21.90
C VAL A 358 29.37 -14.91 20.94
N GLN A 359 28.08 -15.26 20.93
CA GLN A 359 27.54 -16.25 20.01
C GLN A 359 27.54 -15.74 18.58
N ALA A 360 27.19 -14.47 18.35
CA ALA A 360 27.30 -13.83 17.03
C ALA A 360 28.75 -13.86 16.51
N GLN A 361 29.73 -13.60 17.37
CA GLN A 361 31.15 -13.66 17.03
C GLN A 361 31.63 -15.07 16.71
N SER A 362 31.25 -16.06 17.53
CA SER A 362 31.53 -17.48 17.27
C SER A 362 30.93 -17.94 15.95
N ALA A 363 29.69 -17.56 15.67
CA ALA A 363 29.00 -17.88 14.43
C ALA A 363 29.73 -17.31 13.21
N LEU A 364 30.11 -16.02 13.26
CA LEU A 364 30.80 -15.35 12.16
C LEU A 364 32.24 -15.82 11.96
N THR A 365 32.97 -16.12 13.03
CA THR A 365 34.29 -16.75 12.89
C THR A 365 34.19 -18.12 12.21
N ASN A 366 33.22 -18.95 12.59
CA ASN A 366 32.96 -20.23 11.91
C ASN A 366 32.53 -20.03 10.44
N ALA A 367 31.76 -18.97 10.14
CA ALA A 367 31.31 -18.63 8.79
C ALA A 367 32.46 -18.28 7.82
N LEU A 368 33.69 -18.04 8.29
CA LEU A 368 34.87 -17.97 7.43
C LEU A 368 35.12 -19.29 6.67
N ASN A 369 34.61 -20.42 7.16
CA ASN A 369 34.69 -21.72 6.48
C ASN A 369 33.47 -22.02 5.59
N HIS A 370 32.50 -21.11 5.49
CA HIS A 370 31.27 -21.33 4.73
C HIS A 370 31.54 -21.65 3.25
N GLN A 371 30.68 -22.46 2.62
CA GLN A 371 30.83 -22.86 1.21
C GLN A 371 30.67 -21.66 0.26
N GLU A 372 29.72 -20.79 0.56
CA GLU A 372 29.45 -19.57 -0.20
C GLU A 372 30.46 -18.46 0.06
N THR A 373 31.01 -17.90 -1.02
CA THR A 373 31.97 -16.78 -1.00
C THR A 373 31.38 -15.52 -0.37
N ALA A 374 30.11 -15.22 -0.65
CA ALA A 374 29.45 -14.01 -0.14
C ALA A 374 29.32 -14.02 1.39
N VAL A 375 28.98 -15.18 1.98
CA VAL A 375 28.92 -15.37 3.43
C VAL A 375 30.30 -15.23 4.06
N ARG A 376 31.33 -15.83 3.42
CA ARG A 376 32.72 -15.68 3.88
C ARG A 376 33.21 -14.23 3.86
N ARG A 377 32.81 -13.44 2.87
CA ARG A 377 33.15 -12.00 2.80
C ARG A 377 32.54 -11.24 3.97
N CYS A 378 31.24 -11.40 4.22
CA CYS A 378 30.59 -10.76 5.37
C CYS A 378 31.26 -11.14 6.70
N ALA A 379 31.60 -12.42 6.87
CA ALA A 379 32.34 -12.91 8.02
C ALA A 379 33.75 -12.30 8.13
N ALA A 380 34.50 -12.24 7.03
CA ALA A 380 35.84 -11.66 6.99
C ALA A 380 35.82 -10.17 7.32
N ASP A 381 34.87 -9.41 6.80
CA ASP A 381 34.71 -7.98 7.08
C ASP A 381 34.40 -7.74 8.56
N ALA A 382 33.46 -8.50 9.13
CA ALA A 382 33.09 -8.42 10.55
C ALA A 382 34.28 -8.73 11.46
N VAL A 383 34.96 -9.84 11.20
CA VAL A 383 36.11 -10.27 12.00
C VAL A 383 37.31 -9.35 11.83
N THR A 384 37.52 -8.78 10.63
CA THR A 384 38.57 -7.78 10.39
C THR A 384 38.32 -6.54 11.26
N ARG A 385 37.06 -6.09 11.34
CA ARG A 385 36.65 -4.96 12.18
C ARG A 385 36.89 -5.24 13.67
N TRP A 386 36.56 -6.43 14.15
CA TRP A 386 36.72 -6.78 15.57
C TRP A 386 38.17 -7.04 15.98
N SER A 387 38.94 -7.72 15.12
CA SER A 387 40.30 -8.17 15.44
C SER A 387 41.40 -7.21 14.97
N GLY A 388 41.07 -6.24 14.13
CA GLY A 388 42.00 -5.31 13.49
C GLY A 388 42.91 -5.95 12.44
N GLU A 389 42.62 -7.19 12.04
CA GLU A 389 43.46 -7.97 11.13
C GLU A 389 42.73 -8.31 9.84
N VAL A 390 43.33 -7.98 8.70
CA VAL A 390 42.72 -8.22 7.38
C VAL A 390 42.66 -9.72 7.10
N ILE A 391 41.44 -10.24 6.87
CA ILE A 391 41.20 -11.64 6.54
C ILE A 391 40.89 -11.77 5.05
N ASP A 392 41.57 -12.68 4.36
CA ASP A 392 41.25 -13.04 2.97
C ASP A 392 40.08 -14.05 2.93
N PRO A 393 38.90 -13.67 2.40
CA PRO A 393 37.73 -14.56 2.29
C PRO A 393 37.90 -15.65 1.21
N ASN A 394 38.87 -15.51 0.30
CA ASN A 394 39.13 -16.44 -0.79
C ASN A 394 40.31 -17.39 -0.50
N ALA A 395 40.88 -17.33 0.70
CA ALA A 395 41.96 -18.21 1.12
C ALA A 395 41.58 -19.69 0.98
N SER A 396 42.60 -20.55 0.83
CA SER A 396 42.40 -22.00 0.71
C SER A 396 41.70 -22.57 1.96
N PRO A 397 40.92 -23.66 1.85
CA PRO A 397 40.21 -24.24 2.99
C PRO A 397 41.12 -24.54 4.21
N VAL A 398 42.37 -24.93 3.97
CA VAL A 398 43.36 -25.18 5.03
C VAL A 398 43.74 -23.87 5.73
N GLN A 399 43.99 -22.80 4.97
CA GLN A 399 44.27 -21.48 5.53
C GLN A 399 43.07 -20.95 6.32
N ARG A 400 41.84 -21.10 5.80
CA ARG A 400 40.61 -20.67 6.51
C ARG A 400 40.42 -21.38 7.84
N ARG A 401 40.64 -22.70 7.92
CA ARG A 401 40.57 -23.43 9.21
C ARG A 401 41.63 -22.95 10.21
N ARG A 402 42.84 -22.62 9.74
CA ARG A 402 43.91 -22.07 10.58
C ARG A 402 43.58 -20.64 11.04
N THR A 403 43.05 -19.79 10.17
CA THR A 403 42.64 -18.43 10.54
C THR A 403 41.51 -18.45 11.54
N VAL A 404 40.50 -19.32 11.38
CA VAL A 404 39.41 -19.48 12.37
C VAL A 404 39.97 -19.78 13.75
N ARG A 405 40.76 -20.85 13.93
CA ARG A 405 41.33 -21.21 15.26
C ARG A 405 42.10 -20.05 15.89
N ARG A 406 43.00 -19.44 15.12
CA ARG A 406 43.85 -18.34 15.57
C ARG A 406 43.06 -17.08 15.94
N ILE A 407 42.04 -16.74 15.15
CA ILE A 407 41.17 -15.59 15.41
C ILE A 407 40.28 -15.85 16.62
N THR A 408 39.68 -17.03 16.75
CA THR A 408 38.87 -17.39 17.91
C THR A 408 39.69 -17.23 19.20
N ASP A 409 40.92 -17.74 19.24
CA ASP A 409 41.82 -17.56 20.39
C ASP A 409 42.14 -16.09 20.67
N LYS A 410 42.29 -15.28 19.60
CA LYS A 410 42.57 -13.84 19.73
C LYS A 410 41.36 -13.07 20.26
N LEU A 411 40.15 -13.32 19.75
CA LEU A 411 38.92 -12.68 20.21
C LEU A 411 38.65 -13.02 21.68
N ASN A 412 38.83 -14.29 22.08
CA ASN A 412 38.70 -14.71 23.48
C ASN A 412 39.67 -13.97 24.44
N ARG A 413 40.81 -13.48 23.94
CA ARG A 413 41.78 -12.70 24.73
C ARG A 413 41.50 -11.20 24.78
N LEU A 414 40.76 -10.65 23.81
CA LEU A 414 40.52 -9.21 23.69
C LEU A 414 39.52 -8.68 24.74
N GLY A 415 38.80 -9.55 25.46
CA GLY A 415 37.82 -9.16 26.47
C GLY A 415 36.54 -8.56 25.86
N GLU A 416 35.40 -8.73 26.55
CA GLU A 416 34.08 -8.34 26.04
C GLU A 416 33.97 -6.83 25.75
N ASP A 417 34.58 -5.98 26.59
CA ASP A 417 34.48 -4.51 26.48
C ASP A 417 35.09 -3.96 25.18
N ILE A 418 36.26 -4.48 24.75
CA ILE A 418 36.94 -4.04 23.53
C ILE A 418 36.15 -4.49 22.31
N LEU A 419 35.58 -5.69 22.36
CA LEU A 419 34.75 -6.25 21.29
C LEU A 419 33.44 -5.48 21.15
N TYR A 420 32.80 -5.13 22.27
CA TYR A 420 31.62 -4.28 22.31
C TYR A 420 31.87 -2.93 21.62
N GLN A 421 33.01 -2.28 21.93
CA GLN A 421 33.40 -1.03 21.27
C GLN A 421 33.69 -1.21 19.77
N ALA A 422 34.39 -2.27 19.37
CA ALA A 422 34.71 -2.53 17.96
C ALA A 422 33.46 -2.82 17.10
N VAL A 423 32.41 -3.39 17.70
CA VAL A 423 31.13 -3.64 17.03
C VAL A 423 30.33 -2.35 16.83
N ILE A 424 30.29 -1.47 17.85
CA ILE A 424 29.44 -0.27 17.85
C ILE A 424 30.08 0.93 17.15
N GLN A 425 31.41 1.10 17.20
CA GLN A 425 32.08 2.25 16.59
C GLN A 425 31.87 2.29 15.09
N LYS A 426 31.12 3.29 14.60
CA LYS A 426 31.00 3.64 13.17
C LYS A 426 32.41 3.87 12.61
N PRO A 427 32.75 3.45 11.37
CA PRO A 427 34.11 3.48 10.87
C PRO A 427 34.58 4.92 10.60
N GLU A 428 34.98 5.63 11.65
CA GLU A 428 35.77 6.85 11.56
C GLU A 428 37.03 6.68 12.41
N ASN A 429 38.15 6.73 11.70
CA ASN A 429 39.53 6.76 12.17
C ASN A 429 40.12 5.46 12.75
N LYS A 430 41.19 5.03 12.06
CA LYS A 430 42.18 4.00 12.44
C LYS A 430 42.22 3.74 13.95
N MET A 431 41.92 2.51 14.36
CA MET A 431 42.35 2.02 15.67
C MET A 431 43.87 2.25 15.82
N PRO A 432 44.34 2.74 16.97
CA PRO A 432 45.77 2.88 17.22
C PRO A 432 46.40 1.49 17.28
N SER A 433 47.41 1.27 16.44
CA SER A 433 48.19 0.04 16.44
C SER A 433 48.95 -0.10 17.77
N ILE A 434 48.47 -1.00 18.63
CA ILE A 434 49.16 -1.43 19.85
C ILE A 434 50.35 -2.30 19.41
N ARG A 435 51.57 -1.76 19.51
CA ARG A 435 52.79 -2.56 19.34
C ARG A 435 52.93 -3.48 20.56
N LEU A 436 52.79 -4.79 20.36
CA LEU A 436 53.26 -5.77 21.32
C LEU A 436 54.78 -5.67 21.40
N SER A 437 55.31 -5.18 22.52
CA SER A 437 56.74 -5.15 22.81
C SER A 437 57.22 -6.57 23.15
N THR A 438 57.76 -7.29 22.19
CA THR A 438 58.63 -8.44 22.48
C THR A 438 60.07 -7.93 22.48
N ALA A 439 60.56 -7.64 23.68
CA ALA A 439 61.99 -7.48 23.94
C ALA A 439 62.66 -8.85 23.76
N GLY A 440 63.67 -8.93 22.90
CA GLY A 440 64.51 -10.13 22.77
C GLY A 440 65.28 -10.25 21.47
N GLN A 441 66.56 -9.85 21.53
CA GLN A 441 67.69 -10.32 20.71
C GLN A 441 67.92 -9.73 19.30
N ARG A 442 68.84 -8.75 19.29
CA ARG A 442 69.97 -8.52 18.35
C ARG A 442 70.06 -9.41 17.10
N ARG A 443 70.22 -8.78 15.93
CA ARG A 443 71.54 -8.50 15.31
C ARG A 443 71.40 -7.56 14.10
N GLU A 444 72.33 -6.63 14.04
CA GLU A 444 72.59 -5.69 12.94
C GLU A 444 72.93 -6.44 11.64
N THR A 445 72.61 -5.84 10.49
CA THR A 445 73.60 -5.57 9.41
C THR A 445 72.96 -4.81 8.22
N HIS A 446 73.58 -3.67 7.91
CA HIS A 446 73.78 -3.01 6.60
C HIS A 446 72.62 -2.35 5.79
N SER A 447 72.68 -1.01 5.78
CA SER A 447 72.38 0.00 4.73
C SER A 447 72.74 -0.39 3.28
N PRO A 448 72.39 0.37 2.19
CA PRO A 448 72.04 1.81 2.11
C PRO A 448 70.80 2.18 1.23
N VAL A 449 70.09 3.28 1.51
CA VAL A 449 70.28 4.68 1.02
C VAL A 449 70.25 4.83 -0.50
N ILE A 450 69.14 5.34 -1.04
CA ILE A 450 69.12 6.34 -2.13
C ILE A 450 68.04 7.39 -1.80
N ALA A 451 68.46 8.64 -1.78
CA ALA A 451 67.66 9.85 -1.56
C ALA A 451 67.08 10.38 -2.89
N PRO A 452 66.11 11.32 -2.85
CA PRO A 452 65.16 11.58 -3.92
C PRO A 452 65.63 12.67 -4.89
N VAL A 453 65.11 12.66 -6.12
CA VAL A 453 65.18 13.81 -7.03
C VAL A 453 63.79 14.31 -7.35
N SER A 454 63.60 15.57 -7.00
CA SER A 454 62.42 16.40 -7.14
C SER A 454 62.48 17.27 -8.41
N LYS A 455 61.28 17.60 -8.92
CA LYS A 455 60.84 18.87 -9.57
C LYS A 455 61.08 19.04 -11.10
N PRO A 456 60.40 20.00 -11.79
CA PRO A 456 58.94 20.19 -11.96
C PRO A 456 58.60 20.73 -13.41
N TYR A 457 57.44 21.38 -13.59
CA TYR A 457 57.02 22.28 -14.70
C TYR A 457 56.48 21.61 -16.00
N LYS A 458 55.52 22.17 -16.76
CA LYS A 458 54.86 23.49 -16.80
C LYS A 458 53.53 23.39 -17.58
N SER A 459 52.63 24.33 -17.31
CA SER A 459 51.41 24.67 -18.03
C SER A 459 51.65 25.40 -19.36
N ASP A 460 50.53 25.66 -20.06
CA ASP A 460 50.27 26.60 -21.17
C ASP A 460 50.08 25.86 -22.51
N SER A 461 49.09 26.14 -23.37
CA SER A 461 48.13 27.24 -23.49
C SER A 461 47.02 26.85 -24.49
N VAL A 462 45.97 27.67 -24.50
CA VAL A 462 44.77 27.69 -25.37
C VAL A 462 45.11 27.85 -26.85
N ASP A 463 44.28 27.26 -27.74
CA ASP A 463 43.91 27.91 -29.02
C ASP A 463 42.57 27.38 -29.57
N THR A 464 41.96 28.22 -30.41
CA THR A 464 40.51 28.35 -30.63
C THR A 464 40.15 28.05 -32.11
N ILE A 465 38.89 27.66 -32.35
CA ILE A 465 38.10 27.73 -33.61
C ILE A 465 38.47 26.74 -34.73
N THR A 466 37.53 25.85 -35.10
CA THR A 466 36.78 25.94 -36.38
C THR A 466 35.64 24.93 -36.49
N THR A 467 34.49 25.48 -36.89
CA THR A 467 33.31 24.83 -37.47
C THR A 467 33.63 24.25 -38.85
N GLU A 468 33.34 22.98 -39.07
CA GLU A 468 33.11 22.42 -40.41
C GLU A 468 31.93 21.43 -40.41
N VAL A 469 31.11 21.59 -41.44
CA VAL A 469 29.94 20.84 -41.95
C VAL A 469 30.26 20.69 -43.46
N PRO A 470 29.81 19.69 -44.29
CA PRO A 470 29.12 18.39 -44.14
C PRO A 470 29.91 17.27 -44.93
N PRO A 471 29.35 16.15 -45.49
CA PRO A 471 28.25 16.13 -46.48
C PRO A 471 27.11 15.16 -46.15
N GLU A 472 25.92 15.51 -46.66
CA GLU A 472 24.78 14.62 -46.84
C GLU A 472 25.16 13.44 -47.73
N MET A 473 24.75 12.22 -47.35
CA MET A 473 24.80 11.06 -48.25
C MET A 473 23.53 10.23 -48.15
N GLU A 474 23.02 9.95 -49.34
CA GLU A 474 21.72 9.41 -49.72
C GLU A 474 21.21 8.17 -48.97
N ILE A 475 19.89 8.19 -48.79
CA ILE A 475 19.03 7.10 -48.35
C ILE A 475 19.18 5.90 -49.30
N LYS A 476 19.50 4.74 -48.73
CA LYS A 476 19.14 3.43 -49.29
C LYS A 476 18.31 2.68 -48.26
N GLU A 477 17.04 2.43 -48.59
CA GLU A 477 16.25 1.41 -47.91
C GLU A 477 16.87 0.02 -48.13
N PRO A 478 16.82 -0.83 -47.10
CA PRO A 478 16.37 -2.19 -47.34
C PRO A 478 15.32 -2.64 -46.32
N VAL A 479 14.13 -2.90 -46.85
CA VAL A 479 13.25 -4.04 -46.57
C VAL A 479 13.70 -4.97 -45.42
N SER A 480 13.01 -4.92 -44.27
CA SER A 480 12.67 -6.09 -43.43
C SER A 480 11.66 -5.74 -42.33
N GLY A 481 10.41 -5.44 -42.73
CA GLY A 481 9.33 -5.00 -41.83
C GLY A 481 8.80 -6.03 -40.81
N GLU A 482 9.40 -7.21 -40.67
CA GLU A 482 8.94 -8.21 -39.69
C GLU A 482 9.88 -8.37 -38.48
N LYS A 483 11.15 -7.93 -38.57
CA LYS A 483 12.11 -8.04 -37.44
C LYS A 483 12.23 -6.77 -36.59
N SER A 484 12.02 -5.59 -37.18
CA SER A 484 12.12 -4.30 -36.46
C SER A 484 11.05 -4.15 -35.38
N SER A 485 9.81 -4.57 -35.65
CA SER A 485 8.71 -4.48 -34.68
C SER A 485 8.89 -5.42 -33.48
N ALA A 486 9.46 -6.60 -33.70
CA ALA A 486 9.75 -7.56 -32.64
C ALA A 486 10.85 -7.00 -31.70
N LEU A 487 11.94 -6.47 -32.26
CA LEU A 487 13.01 -5.85 -31.48
C LEU A 487 12.53 -4.63 -30.69
N GLU A 488 11.76 -3.75 -31.32
CA GLU A 488 11.15 -2.58 -30.67
C GLU A 488 10.24 -3.00 -29.50
N SER A 489 9.43 -4.05 -29.68
CA SER A 489 8.57 -4.58 -28.62
C SER A 489 9.35 -5.18 -27.44
N SER A 490 10.44 -5.92 -27.72
CA SER A 490 11.32 -6.47 -26.69
C SER A 490 12.07 -5.37 -25.93
N LEU A 491 12.55 -4.34 -26.63
CA LEU A 491 13.19 -3.18 -25.99
C LEU A 491 12.21 -2.40 -25.10
N LEU A 492 10.98 -2.17 -25.55
CA LEU A 492 9.94 -1.54 -24.74
C LEU A 492 9.61 -2.35 -23.49
N ASN A 493 9.53 -3.68 -23.60
CA ASN A 493 9.30 -4.54 -22.44
C ASN A 493 10.45 -4.43 -21.43
N GLU A 494 11.71 -4.50 -21.89
CA GLU A 494 12.88 -4.42 -21.04
C GLU A 494 13.06 -3.06 -20.36
N ILE A 495 12.72 -1.96 -21.05
CA ILE A 495 12.75 -0.61 -20.49
C ILE A 495 11.58 -0.43 -19.50
N ARG A 496 10.40 -0.98 -19.79
CA ARG A 496 9.22 -0.92 -18.90
C ARG A 496 9.48 -1.63 -17.57
N ILE A 497 10.22 -2.73 -17.58
CA ILE A 497 10.56 -3.48 -16.37
C ILE A 497 11.60 -2.73 -15.52
N SER A 498 12.39 -1.82 -16.10
CA SER A 498 13.46 -1.11 -15.38
C SER A 498 13.05 0.27 -14.87
N LEU A 499 12.79 0.38 -13.56
CA LEU A 499 12.53 1.65 -12.88
C LEU A 499 13.74 2.62 -12.87
N ARG A 500 14.96 2.13 -13.14
CA ARG A 500 16.21 2.94 -13.15
C ARG A 500 16.67 3.34 -14.55
N GLY A 501 15.89 2.98 -15.58
CA GLY A 501 16.29 3.06 -16.98
C GLY A 501 17.41 2.06 -17.31
N ARG A 502 17.65 1.83 -18.60
CA ARG A 502 18.73 0.93 -19.08
C ARG A 502 19.59 1.64 -20.11
N THR A 503 20.87 1.27 -20.21
CA THR A 503 21.75 1.76 -21.29
C THR A 503 21.56 0.93 -22.57
N ALA A 504 22.00 1.45 -23.72
CA ALA A 504 21.93 0.71 -24.98
C ALA A 504 22.76 -0.60 -24.93
N GLU A 505 23.88 -0.60 -24.21
CA GLU A 505 24.73 -1.79 -24.00
C GLU A 505 24.05 -2.86 -23.15
N GLU A 506 23.37 -2.46 -22.08
CA GLU A 506 22.58 -3.37 -21.23
C GLU A 506 21.41 -4.00 -22.03
N LEU A 507 20.73 -3.19 -22.85
CA LEU A 507 19.62 -3.63 -23.70
C LEU A 507 20.08 -4.59 -24.80
N SER A 508 21.23 -4.33 -25.42
CA SER A 508 21.85 -5.22 -26.41
C SER A 508 22.18 -6.59 -25.81
N GLY A 509 22.73 -6.62 -24.58
CA GLY A 509 23.01 -7.88 -23.89
C GLY A 509 21.77 -8.69 -23.51
N LEU A 510 20.65 -8.02 -23.19
CA LEU A 510 19.41 -8.68 -22.76
C LEU A 510 18.55 -9.18 -23.91
N VAL A 511 18.45 -8.39 -24.98
CA VAL A 511 17.70 -8.76 -26.18
C VAL A 511 18.52 -9.66 -27.10
N GLY A 512 19.83 -9.82 -26.82
CA GLY A 512 20.72 -10.70 -27.58
C GLY A 512 20.93 -10.23 -29.02
N SER A 513 20.94 -8.91 -29.24
CA SER A 513 21.01 -8.29 -30.57
C SER A 513 22.18 -7.32 -30.66
N GLU A 514 22.70 -7.10 -31.87
CA GLU A 514 23.85 -6.21 -32.09
C GLU A 514 23.56 -4.78 -31.62
N LEU A 515 24.57 -4.14 -31.01
CA LEU A 515 24.44 -2.80 -30.43
C LEU A 515 23.96 -1.77 -31.46
N VAL A 516 24.39 -1.91 -32.72
CA VAL A 516 23.99 -1.02 -33.83
C VAL A 516 22.48 -1.09 -34.07
N SER A 517 21.91 -2.30 -34.20
CA SER A 517 20.46 -2.48 -34.41
C SER A 517 19.62 -2.03 -33.22
N VAL A 518 20.15 -2.19 -31.99
CA VAL A 518 19.49 -1.69 -30.78
C VAL A 518 19.50 -0.16 -30.74
N THR A 519 20.62 0.48 -31.11
CA THR A 519 20.68 1.95 -31.16
C THR A 519 19.76 2.54 -32.23
N GLU A 520 19.64 1.90 -33.39
CA GLU A 520 18.69 2.29 -34.44
C GLU A 520 17.24 2.18 -33.95
N SER A 521 16.89 1.05 -33.32
CA SER A 521 15.54 0.81 -32.79
C SER A 521 15.19 1.79 -31.65
N LEU A 522 16.14 2.10 -30.76
CA LEU A 522 15.96 3.11 -29.71
C LEU A 522 15.76 4.51 -30.29
N SER A 523 16.43 4.84 -31.40
CA SER A 523 16.24 6.12 -32.08
C SER A 523 14.84 6.26 -32.69
N ILE A 524 14.28 5.16 -33.20
CA ILE A 524 12.90 5.09 -33.72
C ILE A 524 11.90 5.27 -32.57
N LEU A 525 12.08 4.54 -31.46
CA LEU A 525 11.21 4.64 -30.28
C LEU A 525 11.25 6.02 -29.62
N LEU A 526 12.42 6.68 -29.60
CA LEU A 526 12.55 8.08 -29.15
C LEU A 526 11.75 9.04 -30.06
N ARG A 527 11.84 8.86 -31.38
CA ARG A 527 11.08 9.70 -32.34
C ARG A 527 9.57 9.47 -32.24
N GLN A 528 9.14 8.27 -31.89
CA GLN A 528 7.72 7.95 -31.65
C GLN A 528 7.22 8.45 -30.29
N GLY A 529 8.09 8.93 -29.41
CA GLY A 529 7.73 9.42 -28.08
C GLY A 529 7.34 8.33 -27.09
N LEU A 530 7.70 7.07 -27.34
CA LEU A 530 7.39 5.95 -26.45
C LEU A 530 8.42 5.80 -25.32
N ILE A 531 9.62 6.32 -25.52
CA ILE A 531 10.71 6.33 -24.53
C ILE A 531 11.32 7.72 -24.43
N SER A 532 11.95 8.02 -23.30
CA SER A 532 12.73 9.24 -23.06
C SER A 532 14.16 8.89 -22.69
N GLN A 533 15.13 9.70 -23.15
CA GLN A 533 16.54 9.51 -22.82
C GLN A 533 16.97 10.54 -21.76
N ARG A 534 17.57 10.06 -20.66
CA ARG A 534 18.22 10.90 -19.64
C ARG A 534 19.67 10.45 -19.47
N GLY A 535 20.60 11.22 -20.03
CA GLY A 535 22.01 10.83 -20.10
C GLY A 535 22.21 9.61 -21.00
N SER A 536 22.90 8.58 -20.51
CA SER A 536 23.13 7.32 -21.24
C SER A 536 21.99 6.29 -21.09
N ARG A 537 20.92 6.63 -20.37
CA ARG A 537 19.83 5.71 -20.04
C ARG A 537 18.51 6.07 -20.69
N PHE A 538 17.78 5.04 -21.10
CA PHE A 538 16.45 5.10 -21.69
C PHE A 538 15.40 4.70 -20.66
N PHE A 539 14.29 5.44 -20.64
CA PHE A 539 13.16 5.31 -19.73
C PHE A 539 11.87 5.24 -20.55
N MET A 540 10.80 4.67 -20.00
CA MET A 540 9.48 4.82 -20.60
C MET A 540 9.06 6.29 -20.53
N SER A 541 8.51 6.83 -21.63
CA SER A 541 8.07 8.24 -21.67
C SER A 541 6.76 8.47 -20.93
#